data_AF-A0A1T4Y0E5-F1
#
_entry.id   AF-A0A1T4Y0E5-F1
#
_cell.length_a   1.000
_cell.length_b   1.000
_cell.length_c   1.000
_cell.angle_alpha   90.00
_cell.angle_beta   90.00
_cell.angle_gamma   90.00
#
_symmetry.space_group_name_H-M   'P 1'
#
loop_
_entity.id
_entity.type
_entity.pdbx_description
1 polymer ?
#
loop_
_entity_poly.entity_id
_entity_poly.type
_entity_poly.pdbx_seq_one_letter_code
_entity_poly.pdbx_strand_id
1 'polypeptide(L)'
;MKLTLPLILLLATFQVSRAQEAKPATPATKPAEPTKKEEAPKPALAPAPAPKAAEKPAPTPPPTPKTEAKPEVKPAPAPVPSPAPAAKPEAKPATPPPAPAAPKPETKPAPAAKPETKPTPAPTPKPENKPAAPAPKAEPKPAPKPEAKAEPPKPTTIFKDKALEAAVRKQVFTKKDNQQPLTAEDVATVSIIEGKGMGITDLTGLEKCTALASLTLPDNKITNLAPIQGLERLQFLDVGNNQISDLKPLAACKALQYVELTNNKVVDVSPLSGIESLTSLYLAGNQIQDAKPLFKLPKVWTLYLEGNQVADITGIGSLKWLSMLSLKGNKVVDITPLEPLTDLQFLFLENNQIADLTPLLRMWKKDNEGPREWAPYCQIFIEGNPLSELSKKQVEELKAAGARITP
;
A
#
# COMPACT_ATOMS: atom_id res chain seq x y z
N MET A 1 -25.99 -32.42 -0.32
CA MET A 1 -25.50 -31.03 -0.11
C MET A 1 -24.04 -31.00 -0.54
N LYS A 2 -23.50 -30.06 -1.33
CA LYS A 2 -23.68 -28.60 -1.47
C LYS A 2 -23.31 -27.78 -0.22
N LEU A 3 -22.03 -27.39 -0.13
CA LEU A 3 -21.48 -26.08 0.27
C LEU A 3 -19.93 -26.23 0.15
N THR A 4 -19.24 -25.76 -0.91
CA THR A 4 -18.83 -24.38 -1.24
C THR A 4 -18.03 -23.67 -0.13
N LEU A 5 -16.69 -23.73 -0.22
CA LEU A 5 -15.78 -22.70 0.30
C LEU A 5 -15.48 -21.68 -0.82
N PRO A 6 -15.35 -20.38 -0.52
CA PRO A 6 -15.01 -19.37 -1.52
C PRO A 6 -13.51 -19.33 -1.85
N LEU A 7 -13.22 -19.03 -3.12
CA LEU A 7 -11.89 -18.91 -3.69
C LEU A 7 -11.33 -17.48 -3.48
N ILE A 8 -10.31 -17.31 -2.64
CA ILE A 8 -9.41 -16.14 -2.68
C ILE A 8 -7.96 -16.61 -2.49
N LEU A 9 -7.28 -16.83 -3.63
CA LEU A 9 -5.82 -16.98 -3.69
C LEU A 9 -5.34 -16.40 -5.03
N LEU A 10 -5.25 -15.06 -5.11
CA LEU A 10 -4.68 -14.40 -6.27
C LEU A 10 -3.16 -14.29 -6.10
N LEU A 11 -2.44 -15.25 -6.68
CA LEU A 11 -0.97 -15.25 -6.72
C LEU A 11 -0.47 -14.07 -7.58
N ALA A 12 0.04 -13.03 -6.93
CA ALA A 12 0.80 -11.98 -7.60
C ALA A 12 2.14 -12.56 -8.09
N THR A 13 2.21 -12.93 -9.36
CA THR A 13 3.39 -13.57 -9.95
C THR A 13 4.50 -12.55 -10.24
N PHE A 14 5.60 -12.65 -9.49
CA PHE A 14 6.80 -11.86 -9.72
C PHE A 14 7.42 -12.18 -11.09
N GLN A 15 7.26 -11.26 -12.05
CA GLN A 15 7.91 -11.32 -13.37
C GLN A 15 8.91 -10.17 -13.49
N VAL A 16 10.16 -10.43 -13.10
CA VAL A 16 11.27 -9.49 -13.25
C VAL A 16 11.67 -9.41 -14.73
N SER A 17 11.04 -8.49 -15.45
CA SER A 17 11.33 -8.27 -16.87
C SER A 17 12.71 -7.63 -17.03
N ARG A 18 13.69 -8.43 -17.48
CA ARG A 18 15.03 -7.95 -17.84
C ARG A 18 14.96 -7.06 -19.10
N ALA A 19 14.94 -5.75 -18.91
CA ALA A 19 15.31 -4.82 -19.96
C ALA A 19 16.79 -5.07 -20.35
N GLN A 20 17.06 -5.30 -21.62
CA GLN A 20 18.43 -5.42 -22.14
C GLN A 20 19.02 -4.03 -22.39
N GLU A 21 20.25 -3.79 -21.95
CA GLU A 21 20.97 -2.54 -22.22
C GLU A 21 21.33 -2.42 -23.71
N ALA A 22 20.67 -1.52 -24.43
CA ALA A 22 21.04 -1.15 -25.78
C ALA A 22 22.21 -0.15 -25.75
N LYS A 23 23.41 -0.62 -26.14
CA LYS A 23 24.59 0.26 -26.31
C LYS A 23 24.31 1.35 -27.35
N PRO A 24 24.51 2.65 -27.05
CA PRO A 24 24.64 3.66 -28.09
C PRO A 24 26.01 3.51 -28.78
N ALA A 25 26.01 3.45 -30.12
CA ALA A 25 27.24 3.41 -30.91
C ALA A 25 27.75 4.83 -31.19
N THR A 26 29.02 5.10 -30.90
CA THR A 26 29.69 6.36 -31.24
C THR A 26 30.28 6.31 -32.66
N PRO A 27 29.93 7.25 -33.57
CA PRO A 27 30.72 7.50 -34.77
C PRO A 27 31.99 8.27 -34.41
N ALA A 28 33.09 8.02 -35.12
CA ALA A 28 34.41 8.60 -34.82
C ALA A 28 34.82 9.70 -35.81
N THR A 29 35.35 10.81 -35.28
CA THR A 29 36.10 11.82 -36.07
C THR A 29 37.12 12.59 -35.21
N LYS A 30 38.42 12.30 -35.44
CA LYS A 30 39.54 13.28 -35.35
C LYS A 30 39.87 13.69 -36.83
N PRO A 31 40.79 14.63 -37.15
CA PRO A 31 41.78 15.27 -36.29
C PRO A 31 41.86 16.82 -36.35
N ALA A 32 42.37 17.44 -35.29
CA ALA A 32 43.14 18.69 -35.36
C ALA A 32 44.06 18.84 -34.13
N GLU A 33 45.34 19.09 -34.39
CA GLU A 33 46.45 19.53 -33.52
C GLU A 33 47.58 19.98 -34.48
N PRO A 34 48.64 20.72 -34.07
CA PRO A 34 49.02 21.09 -32.70
C PRO A 34 49.33 22.60 -32.50
N THR A 35 49.57 23.00 -31.24
CA THR A 35 50.58 24.03 -30.93
C THR A 35 51.29 23.71 -29.63
N LYS A 36 52.63 23.69 -29.66
CA LYS A 36 53.47 23.55 -28.47
C LYS A 36 53.27 24.72 -27.49
N LYS A 37 53.39 24.44 -26.19
CA LYS A 37 54.42 25.13 -25.39
C LYS A 37 55.09 24.18 -24.41
N GLU A 38 56.27 24.57 -23.96
CA GLU A 38 57.33 23.69 -23.50
C GLU A 38 57.99 24.34 -22.28
N GLU A 39 57.95 23.69 -21.12
CA GLU A 39 58.67 24.13 -19.92
C GLU A 39 59.08 22.90 -19.09
N ALA A 40 60.30 22.94 -18.53
CA ALA A 40 61.02 21.77 -18.03
C ALA A 40 61.22 21.80 -16.49
N PRO A 41 61.40 20.63 -15.83
CA PRO A 41 61.14 20.50 -14.40
C PRO A 41 62.33 20.78 -13.48
N LYS A 42 62.03 21.04 -12.20
CA LYS A 42 62.98 21.07 -11.07
C LYS A 42 62.24 20.90 -9.72
N PRO A 43 62.89 20.39 -8.67
CA PRO A 43 63.15 18.94 -8.57
C PRO A 43 62.49 18.31 -7.32
N ALA A 44 62.51 16.97 -7.25
CA ALA A 44 61.97 16.23 -6.12
C ALA A 44 62.78 16.46 -4.82
N LEU A 45 62.08 16.52 -3.69
CA LEU A 45 62.67 16.55 -2.34
C LEU A 45 62.76 15.11 -1.80
N ALA A 46 63.90 14.73 -1.24
CA ALA A 46 64.12 13.39 -0.69
C ALA A 46 63.43 13.19 0.68
N PRO A 47 62.98 11.97 1.03
CA PRO A 47 62.34 11.69 2.32
C PRO A 47 63.36 11.73 3.48
N ALA A 48 62.91 12.24 4.62
CA ALA A 48 63.68 12.22 5.87
C ALA A 48 63.79 10.80 6.47
N PRO A 49 64.87 10.46 7.20
CA PRO A 49 65.14 9.11 7.67
C PRO A 49 64.25 8.68 8.85
N ALA A 50 63.95 7.38 8.92
CA ALA A 50 63.17 6.80 10.01
C ALA A 50 63.97 6.74 11.33
N PRO A 51 63.31 6.94 12.50
CA PRO A 51 63.92 6.67 13.80
C PRO A 51 64.14 5.16 14.00
N LYS A 52 65.19 4.81 14.74
CA LYS A 52 65.62 3.41 14.94
C LYS A 52 64.64 2.63 15.83
N ALA A 53 64.57 1.32 15.60
CA ALA A 53 63.96 0.39 16.55
C ALA A 53 64.71 0.40 17.89
N ALA A 54 63.96 0.31 18.99
CA ALA A 54 64.46 0.00 20.32
C ALA A 54 63.99 -1.41 20.72
N GLU A 55 64.83 -2.14 21.45
CA GLU A 55 64.57 -3.56 21.76
C GLU A 55 63.47 -3.77 22.80
N LYS A 56 62.91 -4.99 22.74
CA LYS A 56 61.80 -5.47 23.55
C LYS A 56 62.33 -6.35 24.69
N PRO A 57 62.12 -6.01 25.97
CA PRO A 57 62.27 -6.96 27.07
C PRO A 57 60.90 -7.47 27.54
N ALA A 58 60.67 -8.78 27.46
CA ALA A 58 59.53 -9.47 28.08
C ALA A 58 59.77 -10.98 28.17
N PRO A 59 59.23 -11.71 29.16
CA PRO A 59 58.82 -11.28 30.50
C PRO A 59 59.58 -12.06 31.61
N THR A 60 59.63 -11.55 32.83
CA THR A 60 60.07 -12.33 34.01
C THR A 60 58.99 -13.33 34.44
N PRO A 61 59.34 -14.55 34.87
CA PRO A 61 58.36 -15.59 35.25
C PRO A 61 57.69 -15.30 36.61
N PRO A 62 56.46 -15.80 36.83
CA PRO A 62 55.74 -15.63 38.10
C PRO A 62 56.26 -16.58 39.20
N PRO A 63 56.20 -16.19 40.48
CA PRO A 63 56.48 -17.09 41.59
C PRO A 63 55.32 -18.09 41.82
N THR A 64 55.67 -19.37 41.95
CA THR A 64 54.77 -20.47 42.31
C THR A 64 54.48 -20.52 43.83
N PRO A 65 53.45 -21.27 44.27
CA PRO A 65 52.58 -20.79 45.37
C PRO A 65 53.05 -21.15 46.78
N LYS A 66 52.53 -20.40 47.76
CA LYS A 66 52.44 -20.85 49.16
C LYS A 66 51.18 -21.69 49.37
N THR A 67 51.33 -22.77 50.15
CA THR A 67 50.27 -23.71 50.50
C THR A 67 49.33 -23.14 51.55
N GLU A 68 48.02 -23.19 51.31
CA GLU A 68 47.00 -23.07 52.37
C GLU A 68 45.77 -23.94 52.02
N ALA A 69 44.91 -24.20 53.01
CA ALA A 69 44.17 -25.47 53.07
C ALA A 69 42.85 -25.56 52.27
N LYS A 70 42.57 -26.78 51.81
CA LYS A 70 41.38 -27.21 51.06
C LYS A 70 40.19 -27.52 51.98
N PRO A 71 38.99 -26.98 51.73
CA PRO A 71 37.71 -27.57 52.11
C PRO A 71 37.26 -28.62 51.06
N GLU A 72 36.52 -29.64 51.47
CA GLU A 72 36.12 -30.74 50.57
C GLU A 72 34.88 -30.43 49.72
N VAL A 73 34.95 -30.82 48.44
CA VAL A 73 33.77 -30.92 47.57
C VAL A 73 33.10 -32.28 47.83
N LYS A 74 31.86 -32.27 48.34
CA LYS A 74 30.97 -33.44 48.28
C LYS A 74 30.19 -33.43 46.95
N PRO A 75 29.92 -34.60 46.34
CA PRO A 75 29.24 -34.66 45.05
C PRO A 75 27.77 -34.25 45.14
N ALA A 76 27.26 -33.63 44.08
CA ALA A 76 25.83 -33.35 43.93
C ALA A 76 25.03 -34.65 43.70
N PRO A 77 23.79 -34.76 44.19
CA PRO A 77 22.95 -35.94 43.98
C PRO A 77 22.50 -36.06 42.51
N ALA A 78 22.28 -37.30 42.08
CA ALA A 78 21.74 -37.62 40.75
C ALA A 78 20.28 -37.13 40.58
N PRO A 79 19.82 -36.85 39.34
CA PRO A 79 18.46 -36.40 39.09
C PRO A 79 17.42 -37.47 39.45
N VAL A 80 16.44 -37.08 40.27
CA VAL A 80 15.24 -37.88 40.55
C VAL A 80 14.35 -37.88 39.29
N PRO A 81 13.78 -39.02 38.85
CA PRO A 81 13.07 -39.12 37.59
C PRO A 81 11.81 -38.25 37.53
N SER A 82 11.51 -37.72 36.34
CA SER A 82 10.31 -36.94 36.06
C SER A 82 9.03 -37.76 36.32
N PRO A 83 7.99 -37.17 36.93
CA PRO A 83 6.67 -37.78 36.93
C PRO A 83 6.15 -37.85 35.48
N ALA A 84 5.49 -38.96 35.13
CA ALA A 84 4.84 -39.11 33.84
C ALA A 84 3.75 -38.03 33.63
N PRO A 85 3.49 -37.57 32.40
CA PRO A 85 2.51 -36.52 32.14
C PRO A 85 1.11 -37.00 32.54
N ALA A 86 0.51 -36.32 33.52
CA ALA A 86 -0.89 -36.53 33.88
C ALA A 86 -1.77 -36.21 32.66
N ALA A 87 -2.78 -37.07 32.40
CA ALA A 87 -3.70 -36.88 31.29
C ALA A 87 -4.45 -35.55 31.44
N LYS A 88 -4.51 -34.75 30.36
CA LYS A 88 -5.43 -33.62 30.28
C LYS A 88 -6.87 -34.13 30.41
N PRO A 89 -7.76 -33.46 31.15
CA PRO A 89 -9.19 -33.70 31.02
C PRO A 89 -9.64 -33.35 29.59
N GLU A 90 -10.55 -34.13 29.03
CA GLU A 90 -11.09 -33.89 27.68
C GLU A 90 -11.89 -32.58 27.65
N ALA A 91 -11.33 -31.56 27.02
CA ALA A 91 -12.08 -30.37 26.66
C ALA A 91 -13.04 -30.73 25.51
N LYS A 92 -14.33 -30.88 25.83
CA LYS A 92 -15.40 -31.06 24.83
C LYS A 92 -15.35 -29.92 23.79
N PRO A 93 -15.72 -30.18 22.52
CA PRO A 93 -15.75 -29.13 21.50
C PRO A 93 -16.64 -27.97 21.94
N ALA A 94 -16.06 -26.78 22.08
CA ALA A 94 -16.83 -25.56 22.29
C ALA A 94 -17.63 -25.27 21.02
N THR A 95 -18.96 -25.15 21.15
CA THR A 95 -19.81 -24.73 20.03
C THR A 95 -19.44 -23.30 19.60
N PRO A 96 -19.43 -23.00 18.30
CA PRO A 96 -19.20 -21.64 17.83
C PRO A 96 -20.28 -20.68 18.38
N PRO A 97 -19.94 -19.40 18.63
CA PRO A 97 -20.94 -18.42 19.02
C PRO A 97 -22.00 -18.26 17.92
N PRO A 98 -23.27 -18.01 18.28
CA PRO A 98 -24.33 -17.83 17.29
C PRO A 98 -24.09 -16.58 16.43
N ALA A 99 -24.46 -16.66 15.15
CA ALA A 99 -24.34 -15.54 14.22
C ALA A 99 -25.20 -14.33 14.67
N PRO A 100 -24.77 -13.09 14.41
CA PRO A 100 -25.60 -11.91 14.65
C PRO A 100 -26.89 -11.99 13.83
N ALA A 101 -28.03 -11.80 14.50
CA ALA A 101 -29.34 -11.90 13.88
C ALA A 101 -29.57 -10.76 12.86
N ALA A 102 -30.20 -11.09 11.72
CA ALA A 102 -30.59 -10.08 10.75
C ALA A 102 -31.67 -9.16 11.32
N PRO A 103 -31.58 -7.83 11.13
CA PRO A 103 -32.63 -6.90 11.57
C PRO A 103 -33.92 -7.15 10.78
N LYS A 104 -35.03 -7.27 11.50
CA LYS A 104 -36.40 -7.20 10.97
C LYS A 104 -37.16 -6.08 11.69
N PRO A 105 -38.19 -5.51 11.04
CA PRO A 105 -38.47 -4.08 11.16
C PRO A 105 -39.10 -3.68 12.48
N GLU A 106 -38.76 -2.48 12.95
CA GLU A 106 -39.41 -1.83 14.08
C GLU A 106 -40.87 -1.52 13.74
N THR A 107 -41.77 -1.94 14.64
CA THR A 107 -43.21 -1.70 14.50
C THR A 107 -43.57 -0.29 14.93
N LYS A 108 -44.07 0.51 13.99
CA LYS A 108 -44.67 1.82 14.22
C LYS A 108 -45.91 1.71 15.14
N PRO A 109 -46.11 2.62 16.13
CA PRO A 109 -47.33 2.64 16.93
C PRO A 109 -48.59 2.89 16.08
N ALA A 110 -49.71 2.27 16.48
CA ALA A 110 -50.99 2.40 15.77
C ALA A 110 -51.85 3.55 16.34
N PRO A 111 -52.58 4.31 15.50
CA PRO A 111 -53.68 5.16 15.93
C PRO A 111 -54.96 4.34 16.16
N ALA A 112 -55.85 4.81 17.04
CA ALA A 112 -57.05 4.07 17.45
C ALA A 112 -58.35 4.52 16.74
N ALA A 113 -59.30 3.58 16.68
CA ALA A 113 -60.75 3.74 16.49
C ALA A 113 -61.34 4.31 15.17
N LYS A 114 -62.33 3.57 14.63
CA LYS A 114 -63.46 4.06 13.80
C LYS A 114 -64.65 4.40 14.74
N PRO A 115 -65.73 5.08 14.27
CA PRO A 115 -66.82 4.44 13.46
C PRO A 115 -66.88 5.01 12.01
N GLU A 116 -67.36 4.30 10.97
CA GLU A 116 -68.77 4.01 10.57
C GLU A 116 -69.60 5.29 10.35
N THR A 117 -70.33 5.53 9.24
CA THR A 117 -71.12 4.63 8.36
C THR A 117 -71.17 5.09 6.86
N LYS A 118 -72.02 4.44 6.04
CA LYS A 118 -72.36 4.66 4.61
C LYS A 118 -73.90 4.91 4.54
N PRO A 119 -74.52 5.81 3.71
CA PRO A 119 -74.45 5.78 2.24
C PRO A 119 -74.56 7.09 1.43
N THR A 120 -74.43 6.95 0.10
CA THR A 120 -74.83 7.88 -0.99
C THR A 120 -76.36 8.10 -1.05
N PRO A 121 -76.90 9.19 -1.66
CA PRO A 121 -76.90 9.38 -3.13
C PRO A 121 -76.83 10.86 -3.64
N ALA A 122 -77.01 11.04 -4.95
CA ALA A 122 -77.27 12.32 -5.67
C ALA A 122 -78.74 12.30 -6.21
N PRO A 123 -79.27 13.24 -7.06
CA PRO A 123 -78.68 14.45 -7.67
C PRO A 123 -79.59 15.73 -7.79
N THR A 124 -79.00 16.89 -8.18
CA THR A 124 -79.65 18.06 -8.88
C THR A 124 -80.77 18.85 -8.13
N PRO A 125 -81.29 20.03 -8.60
CA PRO A 125 -81.02 20.81 -9.83
C PRO A 125 -80.66 22.33 -9.62
N LYS A 126 -80.71 23.11 -10.73
CA LYS A 126 -80.52 24.59 -10.87
C LYS A 126 -81.85 25.36 -10.66
N PRO A 127 -81.83 26.69 -10.40
CA PRO A 127 -82.06 27.72 -11.46
C PRO A 127 -81.24 29.05 -11.26
N GLU A 128 -80.73 29.72 -12.32
CA GLU A 128 -81.20 31.01 -12.91
C GLU A 128 -80.69 32.32 -12.20
N ASN A 129 -80.54 33.51 -12.82
CA ASN A 129 -80.66 33.93 -14.23
C ASN A 129 -79.74 35.12 -14.63
N LYS A 130 -79.65 35.34 -15.96
CA LYS A 130 -79.10 36.44 -16.82
C LYS A 130 -79.29 37.92 -16.34
N PRO A 131 -78.75 38.97 -17.05
CA PRO A 131 -78.02 39.04 -18.35
C PRO A 131 -76.63 39.72 -18.21
N ALA A 132 -75.91 40.36 -19.17
CA ALA A 132 -76.01 40.72 -20.61
C ALA A 132 -74.57 41.03 -21.17
N ALA A 133 -74.26 41.18 -22.47
CA ALA A 133 -74.96 40.82 -23.71
C ALA A 133 -74.02 40.33 -24.88
N PRO A 134 -73.37 41.13 -25.79
CA PRO A 134 -72.89 40.58 -27.08
C PRO A 134 -71.40 40.78 -27.45
N ALA A 135 -70.91 39.93 -28.36
CA ALA A 135 -69.57 39.98 -28.96
C ALA A 135 -69.63 39.96 -30.51
N PRO A 136 -68.57 40.38 -31.23
CA PRO A 136 -68.43 40.16 -32.67
C PRO A 136 -67.67 38.87 -33.00
N LYS A 137 -68.29 38.07 -33.88
CA LYS A 137 -67.83 36.92 -34.68
C LYS A 137 -66.32 36.56 -34.67
N ALA A 138 -66.04 35.26 -34.51
CA ALA A 138 -64.73 34.66 -34.77
C ALA A 138 -64.75 33.75 -36.02
N GLU A 139 -63.63 33.68 -36.73
CA GLU A 139 -63.37 32.71 -37.80
C GLU A 139 -62.74 31.40 -37.25
N PRO A 140 -62.92 30.25 -37.91
CA PRO A 140 -62.48 28.95 -37.37
C PRO A 140 -60.95 28.79 -37.46
N LYS A 141 -60.29 28.76 -36.29
CA LYS A 141 -58.86 28.46 -36.16
C LYS A 141 -58.62 26.94 -36.29
N PRO A 142 -57.55 26.47 -36.94
CA PRO A 142 -57.34 25.03 -37.18
C PRO A 142 -57.17 24.20 -35.89
N ALA A 143 -57.50 22.91 -35.98
CA ALA A 143 -57.30 21.95 -34.90
C ALA A 143 -55.81 21.87 -34.47
N PRO A 144 -55.53 21.58 -33.18
CA PRO A 144 -54.17 21.40 -32.71
C PRO A 144 -53.50 20.22 -33.42
N LYS A 145 -52.26 20.42 -33.88
CA LYS A 145 -51.41 19.29 -34.29
C LYS A 145 -51.19 18.36 -33.09
N PRO A 146 -51.10 17.04 -33.29
CA PRO A 146 -50.70 16.14 -32.22
C PRO A 146 -49.33 16.56 -31.67
N GLU A 147 -49.19 16.55 -30.35
CA GLU A 147 -47.94 16.87 -29.69
C GLU A 147 -46.85 15.90 -30.18
N ALA A 148 -45.76 16.46 -30.71
CA ALA A 148 -44.60 15.65 -31.01
C ALA A 148 -44.05 15.11 -29.68
N LYS A 149 -44.17 13.79 -29.46
CA LYS A 149 -43.47 13.12 -28.37
C LYS A 149 -42.01 13.55 -28.42
N ALA A 150 -41.53 14.18 -27.35
CA ALA A 150 -40.13 14.55 -27.26
C ALA A 150 -39.27 13.30 -27.52
N GLU A 151 -38.25 13.42 -28.38
CA GLU A 151 -37.29 12.34 -28.56
C GLU A 151 -36.73 11.97 -27.18
N PRO A 152 -36.65 10.67 -26.81
CA PRO A 152 -35.99 10.29 -25.57
C PRO A 152 -34.56 10.85 -25.59
N PRO A 153 -34.07 11.46 -24.50
CA PRO A 153 -32.84 12.22 -24.50
C PRO A 153 -31.69 11.35 -25.02
N LYS A 154 -31.01 11.84 -26.06
CA LYS A 154 -29.93 11.11 -26.74
C LYS A 154 -28.86 10.75 -25.68
N PRO A 155 -28.52 9.46 -25.50
CA PRO A 155 -27.74 9.03 -24.34
C PRO A 155 -26.32 9.60 -24.38
N THR A 156 -26.07 10.59 -23.51
CA THR A 156 -24.81 11.31 -23.41
C THR A 156 -23.70 10.39 -22.92
N THR A 157 -22.55 10.41 -23.59
CA THR A 157 -21.36 9.66 -23.18
C THR A 157 -20.80 10.20 -21.88
N ILE A 158 -20.83 9.40 -20.81
CA ILE A 158 -20.37 9.82 -19.47
C ILE A 158 -18.83 9.88 -19.34
N PHE A 159 -18.10 9.12 -20.16
CA PHE A 159 -16.64 9.13 -20.22
C PHE A 159 -16.15 10.04 -21.34
N LYS A 160 -15.16 10.89 -21.04
CA LYS A 160 -14.48 11.73 -22.05
C LYS A 160 -13.34 10.97 -22.73
N ASP A 161 -12.58 10.20 -21.95
CA ASP A 161 -11.45 9.42 -22.42
C ASP A 161 -11.96 8.11 -23.04
N LYS A 162 -11.67 7.90 -24.33
CA LYS A 162 -12.12 6.71 -25.07
C LYS A 162 -11.41 5.43 -24.66
N ALA A 163 -10.19 5.51 -24.14
CA ALA A 163 -9.48 4.35 -23.62
C ALA A 163 -10.09 3.91 -22.28
N LEU A 164 -10.48 4.87 -21.43
CA LEU A 164 -11.26 4.58 -20.23
C LEU A 164 -12.65 4.02 -20.57
N GLU A 165 -13.36 4.65 -21.51
CA GLU A 165 -14.67 4.17 -21.98
C GLU A 165 -14.60 2.72 -22.46
N ALA A 166 -13.58 2.38 -23.25
CA ALA A 166 -13.31 1.01 -23.69
C ALA A 166 -12.88 0.05 -22.55
N ALA A 167 -12.24 0.54 -21.48
CA ALA A 167 -11.92 -0.25 -20.29
C ALA A 167 -13.19 -0.59 -19.47
N VAL A 168 -14.08 0.38 -19.26
CA VAL A 168 -15.36 0.17 -18.55
C VAL A 168 -16.35 -0.63 -19.40
N ARG A 169 -16.41 -0.41 -20.73
CA ARG A 169 -17.29 -1.14 -21.66
C ARG A 169 -17.12 -2.66 -21.58
N LYS A 170 -15.91 -3.17 -21.34
CA LYS A 170 -15.64 -4.61 -21.14
C LYS A 170 -16.43 -5.22 -19.97
N GLN A 171 -16.70 -4.40 -18.95
CA GLN A 171 -17.34 -4.79 -17.69
C GLN A 171 -18.87 -4.68 -17.76
N VAL A 172 -19.40 -3.83 -18.65
CA VAL A 172 -20.83 -3.67 -18.92
C VAL A 172 -21.28 -4.75 -19.91
N PHE A 173 -21.63 -5.94 -19.40
CA PHE A 173 -21.89 -7.13 -20.22
C PHE A 173 -22.98 -6.94 -21.30
N THR A 174 -23.95 -6.06 -21.08
CA THR A 174 -25.02 -5.69 -22.02
C THR A 174 -24.57 -4.81 -23.19
N LYS A 175 -23.42 -4.13 -23.06
CA LYS A 175 -22.92 -3.13 -24.03
C LYS A 175 -21.47 -3.37 -24.51
N LYS A 176 -20.80 -4.42 -24.00
CA LYS A 176 -19.43 -4.77 -24.35
C LYS A 176 -19.20 -4.97 -25.87
N ASP A 177 -20.15 -5.60 -26.56
CA ASP A 177 -20.05 -5.98 -27.99
C ASP A 177 -20.80 -5.00 -28.93
N ASN A 178 -21.25 -3.84 -28.44
CA ASN A 178 -21.99 -2.86 -29.25
C ASN A 178 -21.51 -1.42 -29.05
N GLN A 179 -22.04 -0.51 -29.86
CA GLN A 179 -21.67 0.92 -29.87
C GLN A 179 -22.72 1.80 -29.17
N GLN A 180 -23.60 1.24 -28.34
CA GLN A 180 -24.52 2.05 -27.54
C GLN A 180 -23.74 2.81 -26.44
N PRO A 181 -23.99 4.11 -26.22
CA PRO A 181 -23.34 4.84 -25.13
C PRO A 181 -23.59 4.20 -23.75
N LEU A 182 -22.58 4.27 -22.90
CA LEU A 182 -22.69 3.91 -21.48
C LEU A 182 -23.37 5.07 -20.73
N THR A 183 -24.43 4.76 -20.00
CA THR A 183 -25.16 5.68 -19.12
C THR A 183 -24.75 5.47 -17.67
N ALA A 184 -25.20 6.33 -16.76
CA ALA A 184 -24.87 6.21 -15.34
C ALA A 184 -25.40 4.89 -14.74
N GLU A 185 -26.56 4.42 -15.21
CA GLU A 185 -27.23 3.20 -14.76
C GLU A 185 -26.46 1.94 -15.16
N ASP A 186 -25.86 1.92 -16.37
CA ASP A 186 -25.01 0.80 -16.80
C ASP A 186 -23.81 0.61 -15.86
N VAL A 187 -23.16 1.72 -15.47
CA VAL A 187 -21.90 1.69 -14.74
C VAL A 187 -22.05 1.71 -13.22
N ALA A 188 -23.23 2.05 -12.70
CA ALA A 188 -23.54 2.04 -11.27
C ALA A 188 -23.39 0.64 -10.63
N THR A 189 -23.38 -0.43 -11.42
CA THR A 189 -23.16 -1.81 -10.96
C THR A 189 -21.75 -2.34 -11.22
N VAL A 190 -20.87 -1.58 -11.90
CA VAL A 190 -19.50 -2.01 -12.22
C VAL A 190 -18.63 -1.95 -10.96
N SER A 191 -18.13 -3.12 -10.53
CA SER A 191 -17.34 -3.30 -9.31
C SER A 191 -15.83 -3.43 -9.55
N ILE A 192 -15.40 -3.73 -10.78
CA ILE A 192 -14.00 -3.91 -11.18
C ILE A 192 -13.79 -3.18 -12.50
N ILE A 193 -12.70 -2.42 -12.64
CA ILE A 193 -12.27 -1.79 -13.91
C ILE A 193 -10.78 -2.05 -14.13
N GLU A 194 -10.42 -2.57 -15.30
CA GLU A 194 -9.05 -2.94 -15.66
C GLU A 194 -8.66 -2.32 -17.02
N GLY A 195 -7.50 -1.66 -17.08
CA GLY A 195 -7.10 -0.84 -18.22
C GLY A 195 -5.60 -0.61 -18.34
N LYS A 196 -4.78 -1.64 -18.13
CA LYS A 196 -3.32 -1.56 -18.25
C LYS A 196 -2.85 -1.08 -19.63
N GLY A 197 -1.94 -0.11 -19.68
CA GLY A 197 -1.23 0.28 -20.91
C GLY A 197 -2.09 0.95 -21.98
N MET A 198 -3.32 1.36 -21.65
CA MET A 198 -4.31 1.82 -22.64
C MET A 198 -4.15 3.31 -23.04
N GLY A 199 -3.23 4.04 -22.41
CA GLY A 199 -2.96 5.45 -22.68
C GLY A 199 -3.94 6.43 -22.03
N ILE A 200 -4.67 5.99 -20.99
CA ILE A 200 -5.71 6.75 -20.29
C ILE A 200 -5.12 8.02 -19.65
N THR A 201 -5.88 9.12 -19.73
CA THR A 201 -5.49 10.48 -19.29
C THR A 201 -6.52 11.16 -18.39
N ASP A 202 -7.82 11.03 -18.68
CA ASP A 202 -8.91 11.66 -17.92
C ASP A 202 -9.81 10.59 -17.29
N LEU A 203 -10.00 10.64 -15.97
CA LEU A 203 -10.83 9.71 -15.20
C LEU A 203 -12.31 10.13 -15.10
N THR A 204 -12.72 11.24 -15.72
CA THR A 204 -14.11 11.74 -15.71
C THR A 204 -15.08 10.67 -16.20
N GLY A 205 -16.13 10.43 -15.41
CA GLY A 205 -17.13 9.39 -15.60
C GLY A 205 -17.03 8.30 -14.52
N LEU A 206 -15.85 8.08 -13.92
CA LEU A 206 -15.69 7.13 -12.82
C LEU A 206 -16.50 7.51 -11.57
N GLU A 207 -16.85 8.78 -11.39
CA GLU A 207 -17.70 9.21 -10.27
C GLU A 207 -19.15 8.70 -10.37
N LYS A 208 -19.51 8.00 -11.45
CA LYS A 208 -20.77 7.27 -11.61
C LYS A 208 -20.66 5.78 -11.23
N CYS A 209 -19.45 5.23 -11.14
CA CYS A 209 -19.18 3.83 -10.80
C CYS A 209 -19.29 3.58 -9.28
N THR A 210 -20.45 3.86 -8.67
CA THR A 210 -20.64 3.85 -7.20
C THR A 210 -20.59 2.46 -6.56
N ALA A 211 -20.48 1.38 -7.34
CA ALA A 211 -20.18 0.02 -6.89
C ALA A 211 -18.68 -0.36 -6.97
N LEU A 212 -17.81 0.52 -7.48
CA LEU A 212 -16.40 0.21 -7.77
C LEU A 212 -15.64 -0.17 -6.49
N ALA A 213 -15.09 -1.38 -6.49
CA ALA A 213 -14.29 -1.95 -5.42
C ALA A 213 -12.82 -2.16 -5.83
N SER A 214 -12.55 -2.37 -7.13
CA SER A 214 -11.20 -2.50 -7.69
C SER A 214 -11.00 -1.63 -8.93
N LEU A 215 -9.91 -0.88 -8.98
CA LEU A 215 -9.50 -0.07 -10.13
C LEU A 215 -8.02 -0.31 -10.45
N THR A 216 -7.75 -0.88 -11.63
CA THR A 216 -6.41 -1.31 -12.06
C THR A 216 -6.05 -0.66 -13.39
N LEU A 217 -5.39 0.50 -13.33
CA LEU A 217 -4.98 1.31 -14.50
C LEU A 217 -3.45 1.57 -14.56
N PRO A 218 -2.56 0.56 -14.39
CA PRO A 218 -1.12 0.77 -14.51
C PRO A 218 -0.67 1.08 -15.95
N ASP A 219 0.52 1.64 -16.10
CA ASP A 219 1.17 2.00 -17.38
C ASP A 219 0.35 3.00 -18.23
N ASN A 220 -0.30 3.97 -17.58
CA ASN A 220 -1.12 4.99 -18.25
C ASN A 220 -0.50 6.40 -18.12
N LYS A 221 -1.28 7.45 -18.37
CA LYS A 221 -0.85 8.86 -18.33
C LYS A 221 -1.69 9.70 -17.37
N ILE A 222 -2.28 9.05 -16.36
CA ILE A 222 -3.15 9.67 -15.36
C ILE A 222 -2.35 10.66 -14.51
N THR A 223 -2.89 11.85 -14.31
CA THR A 223 -2.34 12.90 -13.43
C THR A 223 -3.31 13.30 -12.31
N ASN A 224 -4.61 13.07 -12.48
CA ASN A 224 -5.67 13.59 -11.62
C ASN A 224 -6.59 12.46 -11.12
N LEU A 225 -6.69 12.32 -9.80
CA LEU A 225 -7.55 11.34 -9.12
C LEU A 225 -8.90 11.90 -8.64
N ALA A 226 -9.21 13.19 -8.87
CA ALA A 226 -10.45 13.80 -8.38
C ALA A 226 -11.74 13.03 -8.75
N PRO A 227 -11.89 12.42 -9.95
CA PRO A 227 -13.08 11.62 -10.30
C PRO A 227 -13.30 10.36 -9.43
N ILE A 228 -12.28 9.87 -8.71
CA ILE A 228 -12.44 8.70 -7.81
C ILE A 228 -12.65 9.08 -6.34
N GLN A 229 -12.64 10.38 -5.98
CA GLN A 229 -12.76 10.86 -4.59
C GLN A 229 -14.05 10.39 -3.89
N GLY A 230 -15.16 10.26 -4.64
CA GLY A 230 -16.45 9.82 -4.09
C GLY A 230 -16.63 8.30 -4.01
N LEU A 231 -15.62 7.49 -4.34
CA LEU A 231 -15.74 6.04 -4.44
C LEU A 231 -15.47 5.37 -3.08
N GLU A 232 -16.41 5.56 -2.15
CA GLU A 232 -16.36 5.06 -0.76
C GLU A 232 -16.16 3.54 -0.65
N ARG A 233 -16.52 2.78 -1.70
CA ARG A 233 -16.39 1.31 -1.77
C ARG A 233 -15.06 0.81 -2.34
N LEU A 234 -14.20 1.70 -2.83
CA LEU A 234 -12.93 1.33 -3.46
C LEU A 234 -11.97 0.73 -2.41
N GLN A 235 -11.59 -0.53 -2.62
CA GLN A 235 -10.76 -1.33 -1.72
C GLN A 235 -9.37 -1.62 -2.28
N PHE A 236 -9.29 -1.74 -3.61
CA PHE A 236 -8.06 -1.99 -4.36
C PHE A 236 -7.86 -0.88 -5.41
N LEU A 237 -6.70 -0.24 -5.38
CA LEU A 237 -6.29 0.75 -6.37
C LEU A 237 -4.88 0.43 -6.87
N ASP A 238 -4.73 0.16 -8.16
CA ASP A 238 -3.46 0.14 -8.87
C ASP A 238 -3.46 1.23 -9.94
N VAL A 239 -2.55 2.18 -9.76
CA VAL A 239 -2.22 3.26 -10.70
C VAL A 239 -0.70 3.40 -10.82
N GLY A 240 0.04 2.28 -10.75
CA GLY A 240 1.49 2.25 -10.97
C GLY A 240 1.90 2.76 -12.36
N ASN A 241 3.12 3.26 -12.50
CA ASN A 241 3.68 3.82 -13.74
C ASN A 241 2.75 4.87 -14.39
N ASN A 242 2.34 5.89 -13.62
CA ASN A 242 1.52 7.02 -14.07
C ASN A 242 2.23 8.35 -13.74
N GLN A 243 1.49 9.46 -13.64
CA GLN A 243 2.05 10.80 -13.42
C GLN A 243 1.36 11.55 -12.27
N ILE A 244 0.83 10.80 -11.30
CA ILE A 244 0.06 11.31 -10.16
C ILE A 244 1.01 11.96 -9.14
N SER A 245 0.61 13.13 -8.61
CA SER A 245 1.33 13.82 -7.53
C SER A 245 0.44 14.25 -6.36
N ASP A 246 -0.85 14.52 -6.59
CA ASP A 246 -1.81 14.87 -5.54
C ASP A 246 -2.65 13.64 -5.13
N LEU A 247 -2.52 13.23 -3.86
CA LEU A 247 -3.27 12.13 -3.27
C LEU A 247 -4.51 12.58 -2.46
N LYS A 248 -4.82 13.88 -2.36
CA LYS A 248 -6.00 14.39 -1.64
C LYS A 248 -7.32 13.71 -2.01
N PRO A 249 -7.60 13.34 -3.29
CA PRO A 249 -8.79 12.58 -3.64
C PRO A 249 -8.94 11.26 -2.87
N LEU A 250 -7.84 10.58 -2.54
CA LEU A 250 -7.87 9.29 -1.84
C LEU A 250 -8.27 9.42 -0.37
N ALA A 251 -8.17 10.60 0.23
CA ALA A 251 -8.48 10.82 1.65
C ALA A 251 -9.94 10.47 2.02
N ALA A 252 -10.86 10.46 1.04
CA ALA A 252 -12.26 10.07 1.22
C ALA A 252 -12.54 8.58 0.91
N CYS A 253 -11.63 7.86 0.24
CA CYS A 253 -11.77 6.45 -0.12
C CYS A 253 -11.50 5.52 1.08
N LYS A 254 -12.31 5.62 2.14
CA LYS A 254 -12.09 4.97 3.45
C LYS A 254 -12.11 3.44 3.45
N ALA A 255 -12.47 2.79 2.35
CA ALA A 255 -12.43 1.33 2.23
C ALA A 255 -11.09 0.78 1.68
N LEU A 256 -10.16 1.64 1.23
CA LEU A 256 -8.90 1.23 0.61
C LEU A 256 -8.04 0.37 1.55
N GLN A 257 -7.78 -0.87 1.13
CA GLN A 257 -6.90 -1.83 1.78
C GLN A 257 -5.55 -1.94 1.06
N TYR A 258 -5.58 -1.85 -0.28
CA TYR A 258 -4.41 -1.95 -1.14
C TYR A 258 -4.31 -0.69 -2.02
N VAL A 259 -3.12 -0.07 -2.02
CA VAL A 259 -2.78 1.02 -2.95
C VAL A 259 -1.40 0.77 -3.57
N GLU A 260 -1.38 0.73 -4.90
CA GLU A 260 -0.18 0.70 -5.75
C GLU A 260 -0.05 2.01 -6.52
N LEU A 261 1.04 2.72 -6.21
CA LEU A 261 1.40 4.05 -6.68
C LEU A 261 2.87 4.10 -7.16
N THR A 262 3.52 2.95 -7.35
CA THR A 262 4.91 2.84 -7.80
C THR A 262 5.15 3.63 -9.09
N ASN A 263 6.32 4.27 -9.21
CA ASN A 263 6.73 5.10 -10.35
C ASN A 263 5.70 6.17 -10.71
N ASN A 264 5.40 7.04 -9.74
CA ASN A 264 4.58 8.24 -9.92
C ASN A 264 5.39 9.49 -9.52
N LYS A 265 4.73 10.58 -9.13
CA LYS A 265 5.32 11.87 -8.75
C LYS A 265 4.85 12.30 -7.36
N VAL A 266 4.55 11.36 -6.48
CA VAL A 266 4.06 11.60 -5.11
C VAL A 266 5.17 12.20 -4.26
N VAL A 267 4.86 13.29 -3.56
CA VAL A 267 5.73 13.93 -2.56
C VAL A 267 5.11 13.87 -1.16
N ASP A 268 3.80 14.11 -1.08
CA ASP A 268 3.02 14.11 0.16
C ASP A 268 2.13 12.86 0.25
N VAL A 269 2.27 12.12 1.36
CA VAL A 269 1.47 10.95 1.72
C VAL A 269 0.49 11.21 2.87
N SER A 270 0.41 12.46 3.37
CA SER A 270 -0.54 12.87 4.41
C SER A 270 -2.02 12.57 4.09
N PRO A 271 -2.52 12.59 2.83
CA PRO A 271 -3.89 12.18 2.52
C PRO A 271 -4.22 10.73 2.89
N LEU A 272 -3.21 9.85 2.97
CA LEU A 272 -3.39 8.43 3.28
C LEU A 272 -3.51 8.16 4.79
N SER A 273 -3.03 9.05 5.67
CA SER A 273 -2.87 8.74 7.11
C SER A 273 -4.18 8.55 7.89
N GLY A 274 -5.33 8.85 7.27
CA GLY A 274 -6.66 8.67 7.85
C GLY A 274 -7.45 7.53 7.20
N ILE A 275 -6.78 6.53 6.61
CA ILE A 275 -7.40 5.39 5.93
C ILE A 275 -7.03 4.10 6.70
N GLU A 276 -7.67 3.90 7.86
CA GLU A 276 -7.36 2.83 8.83
C GLU A 276 -7.61 1.40 8.32
N SER A 277 -8.10 1.25 7.09
CA SER A 277 -8.30 0.00 6.36
C SER A 277 -7.05 -0.45 5.59
N LEU A 278 -6.07 0.42 5.36
CA LEU A 278 -4.85 0.11 4.61
C LEU A 278 -4.02 -0.99 5.26
N THR A 279 -3.73 -2.03 4.47
CA THR A 279 -2.83 -3.14 4.82
C THR A 279 -1.60 -3.20 3.92
N SER A 280 -1.71 -2.74 2.67
CA SER A 280 -0.66 -2.86 1.65
C SER A 280 -0.43 -1.53 0.92
N LEU A 281 0.79 -1.02 1.01
CA LEU A 281 1.23 0.23 0.41
C LEU A 281 2.48 0.03 -0.45
N TYR A 282 2.32 0.25 -1.76
CA TYR A 282 3.41 0.22 -2.74
C TYR A 282 3.61 1.64 -3.29
N LEU A 283 4.73 2.25 -2.93
CA LEU A 283 5.05 3.67 -3.14
C LEU A 283 6.46 3.84 -3.76
N ALA A 284 7.00 2.80 -4.38
CA ALA A 284 8.37 2.81 -4.89
C ALA A 284 8.55 3.83 -6.04
N GLY A 285 9.77 4.31 -6.28
CA GLY A 285 10.07 5.24 -7.38
C GLY A 285 9.26 6.54 -7.35
N ASN A 286 9.07 7.11 -6.15
CA ASN A 286 8.39 8.39 -5.93
C ASN A 286 9.37 9.42 -5.32
N GLN A 287 8.86 10.57 -4.85
CA GLN A 287 9.66 11.69 -4.35
C GLN A 287 9.39 11.97 -2.85
N ILE A 288 8.94 10.95 -2.12
CA ILE A 288 8.52 11.05 -0.71
C ILE A 288 9.75 11.30 0.17
N GLN A 289 9.65 12.30 1.04
CA GLN A 289 10.67 12.65 2.04
C GLN A 289 10.19 12.39 3.47
N ASP A 290 8.94 12.74 3.79
CA ASP A 290 8.31 12.43 5.07
C ASP A 290 7.32 11.25 4.92
N ALA A 291 7.67 10.11 5.51
CA ALA A 291 6.83 8.91 5.57
C ALA A 291 6.01 8.81 6.88
N LYS A 292 6.21 9.72 7.85
CA LYS A 292 5.56 9.67 9.17
C LYS A 292 4.03 9.67 9.16
N PRO A 293 3.32 10.23 8.16
CA PRO A 293 1.88 10.07 8.08
C PRO A 293 1.45 8.60 7.94
N LEU A 294 2.25 7.76 7.27
CA LEU A 294 1.95 6.33 7.07
C LEU A 294 2.14 5.50 8.35
N PHE A 295 3.06 5.88 9.23
CA PHE A 295 3.34 5.14 10.48
C PHE A 295 2.15 5.14 11.46
N LYS A 296 1.14 5.99 11.23
CA LYS A 296 -0.09 6.06 12.03
C LYS A 296 -1.12 4.97 11.69
N LEU A 297 -0.91 4.22 10.60
CA LEU A 297 -1.90 3.30 10.05
C LEU A 297 -1.87 1.93 10.77
N PRO A 298 -2.92 1.55 11.54
CA PRO A 298 -2.82 0.47 12.53
C PRO A 298 -2.76 -0.96 11.97
N LYS A 299 -2.89 -1.14 10.64
CA LYS A 299 -3.03 -2.46 9.99
C LYS A 299 -2.03 -2.71 8.85
N VAL A 300 -1.06 -1.81 8.64
CA VAL A 300 -0.10 -1.95 7.54
C VAL A 300 0.80 -3.16 7.77
N TRP A 301 0.71 -4.11 6.85
CA TRP A 301 1.48 -5.36 6.78
C TRP A 301 2.62 -5.25 5.78
N THR A 302 2.39 -4.55 4.66
CA THR A 302 3.39 -4.29 3.60
C THR A 302 3.54 -2.80 3.36
N LEU A 303 4.77 -2.29 3.47
CA LEU A 303 5.14 -0.91 3.17
C LEU A 303 6.42 -0.88 2.31
N TYR A 304 6.27 -0.61 1.01
CA TYR A 304 7.38 -0.49 0.07
C TYR A 304 7.58 0.98 -0.34
N LEU A 305 8.72 1.54 0.09
CA LEU A 305 9.15 2.93 -0.16
C LEU A 305 10.44 2.97 -1.00
N GLU A 306 10.75 1.92 -1.77
CA GLU A 306 11.99 1.83 -2.56
C GLU A 306 12.23 3.05 -3.47
N GLY A 307 13.45 3.54 -3.59
CA GLY A 307 13.79 4.60 -4.55
C GLY A 307 13.08 5.94 -4.27
N ASN A 308 12.97 6.31 -2.98
CA ASN A 308 12.41 7.58 -2.53
C ASN A 308 13.52 8.44 -1.87
N GLN A 309 13.15 9.39 -1.02
CA GLN A 309 14.07 10.31 -0.36
C GLN A 309 13.93 10.31 1.17
N VAL A 310 13.37 9.24 1.74
CA VAL A 310 13.11 9.10 3.19
C VAL A 310 14.44 9.01 3.94
N ALA A 311 14.60 9.85 4.97
CA ALA A 311 15.78 9.83 5.85
C ALA A 311 15.41 9.51 7.31
N ASP A 312 14.27 10.02 7.76
CA ASP A 312 13.78 9.89 9.13
C ASP A 312 12.61 8.91 9.20
N ILE A 313 12.85 7.74 9.80
CA ILE A 313 11.85 6.68 10.04
C ILE A 313 11.31 6.69 11.49
N THR A 314 11.52 7.78 12.24
CA THR A 314 11.01 7.91 13.62
C THR A 314 9.50 7.71 13.68
N GLY A 315 9.08 6.77 14.51
CA GLY A 315 7.68 6.38 14.67
C GLY A 315 7.27 5.09 13.95
N ILE A 316 8.08 4.58 13.01
CA ILE A 316 7.77 3.34 12.25
C ILE A 316 7.48 2.13 13.17
N GLY A 317 8.13 2.08 14.34
CA GLY A 317 7.88 1.09 15.39
C GLY A 317 6.47 1.02 15.98
N SER A 318 5.55 1.89 15.56
CA SER A 318 4.11 1.79 15.86
C SER A 318 3.32 0.89 14.88
N LEU A 319 3.90 0.55 13.72
CA LEU A 319 3.31 -0.38 12.74
C LEU A 319 3.45 -1.85 13.20
N LYS A 320 2.72 -2.23 14.25
CA LYS A 320 2.86 -3.54 14.92
C LYS A 320 2.51 -4.77 14.09
N TRP A 321 1.94 -4.59 12.89
CA TRP A 321 1.59 -5.68 11.98
C TRP A 321 2.51 -5.72 10.75
N LEU A 322 3.53 -4.85 10.69
CA LEU A 322 4.42 -4.71 9.54
C LEU A 322 5.34 -5.93 9.43
N SER A 323 5.13 -6.74 8.39
CA SER A 323 5.94 -7.93 8.12
C SER A 323 6.83 -7.78 6.87
N MET A 324 6.48 -6.88 5.95
CA MET A 324 7.25 -6.61 4.73
C MET A 324 7.57 -5.12 4.61
N LEU A 325 8.84 -4.75 4.84
CA LEU A 325 9.33 -3.38 4.75
C LEU A 325 10.42 -3.25 3.69
N SER A 326 10.23 -2.34 2.73
CA SER A 326 11.31 -1.89 1.85
C SER A 326 11.57 -0.41 2.01
N LEU A 327 12.80 -0.09 2.40
CA LEU A 327 13.39 1.26 2.44
C LEU A 327 14.57 1.36 1.46
N LYS A 328 14.77 0.38 0.58
CA LYS A 328 15.88 0.32 -0.39
C LYS A 328 16.02 1.62 -1.20
N GLY A 329 17.24 2.09 -1.46
CA GLY A 329 17.49 3.28 -2.28
C GLY A 329 16.88 4.56 -1.68
N ASN A 330 17.12 4.81 -0.40
CA ASN A 330 16.67 6.00 0.32
C ASN A 330 17.86 6.70 1.01
N LYS A 331 17.60 7.51 2.05
CA LYS A 331 18.58 8.32 2.77
C LYS A 331 18.63 7.98 4.27
N VAL A 332 18.20 6.78 4.65
CA VAL A 332 18.11 6.35 6.06
C VAL A 332 19.53 6.20 6.64
N VAL A 333 19.73 6.73 7.86
CA VAL A 333 20.99 6.64 8.61
C VAL A 333 20.80 5.88 9.91
N ASP A 334 19.80 6.28 10.71
CA ASP A 334 19.43 5.60 11.96
C ASP A 334 18.32 4.57 11.73
N ILE A 335 18.56 3.35 12.21
CA ILE A 335 17.61 2.23 12.19
C ILE A 335 17.14 1.80 13.58
N THR A 336 17.51 2.52 14.64
CA THR A 336 16.97 2.34 16.00
C THR A 336 15.43 2.35 16.05
N PRO A 337 14.69 3.15 15.24
CA PRO A 337 13.23 3.09 15.19
C PRO A 337 12.63 1.75 14.73
N LEU A 338 13.44 0.80 14.22
CA LEU A 338 13.02 -0.56 13.87
C LEU A 338 13.01 -1.54 15.06
N GLU A 339 13.73 -1.26 16.15
CA GLU A 339 13.81 -2.17 17.33
C GLU A 339 12.44 -2.68 17.86
N PRO A 340 11.33 -1.92 17.78
CA PRO A 340 10.01 -2.38 18.21
C PRO A 340 9.24 -3.28 17.20
N LEU A 341 9.85 -3.70 16.08
CA LEU A 341 9.22 -4.44 14.98
C LEU A 341 9.72 -5.90 14.91
N THR A 342 9.18 -6.75 15.77
CA THR A 342 9.57 -8.17 15.91
C THR A 342 8.98 -9.12 14.88
N ASP A 343 8.06 -8.66 14.03
CA ASP A 343 7.26 -9.51 13.13
C ASP A 343 7.64 -9.35 11.64
N LEU A 344 8.74 -8.62 11.39
CA LEU A 344 9.33 -8.42 10.06
C LEU A 344 9.86 -9.74 9.48
N GLN A 345 9.23 -10.24 8.41
CA GLN A 345 9.73 -11.36 7.61
C GLN A 345 10.71 -10.91 6.50
N PHE A 346 10.53 -9.68 5.98
CA PHE A 346 11.38 -9.12 4.93
C PHE A 346 11.73 -7.66 5.24
N LEU A 347 13.03 -7.35 5.23
CA LEU A 347 13.58 -6.03 5.54
C LEU A 347 14.64 -5.64 4.50
N PHE A 348 14.23 -4.84 3.52
CA PHE A 348 15.10 -4.33 2.44
C PHE A 348 15.63 -2.94 2.81
N LEU A 349 16.94 -2.84 3.09
CA LEU A 349 17.65 -1.63 3.51
C LEU A 349 18.76 -1.22 2.53
N GLU A 350 18.91 -1.91 1.40
CA GLU A 350 20.03 -1.73 0.46
C GLU A 350 20.12 -0.28 -0.05
N ASN A 351 21.32 0.21 -0.34
CA ASN A 351 21.57 1.54 -0.89
C ASN A 351 20.97 2.66 -0.03
N ASN A 352 21.27 2.65 1.27
CA ASN A 352 21.00 3.72 2.23
C ASN A 352 22.33 4.27 2.81
N GLN A 353 22.26 5.06 3.88
CA GLN A 353 23.40 5.70 4.53
C GLN A 353 23.67 5.12 5.93
N ILE A 354 23.31 3.84 6.13
CA ILE A 354 23.42 3.15 7.43
C ILE A 354 24.88 2.78 7.68
N ALA A 355 25.42 3.23 8.82
CA ALA A 355 26.79 2.90 9.26
C ALA A 355 26.85 1.96 10.48
N ASP A 356 25.77 1.90 11.27
CA ASP A 356 25.65 1.09 12.48
C ASP A 356 24.49 0.09 12.38
N LEU A 357 24.80 -1.20 12.57
CA LEU A 357 23.83 -2.30 12.61
C LEU A 357 23.57 -2.83 14.03
N THR A 358 24.08 -2.15 15.06
CA THR A 358 23.86 -2.49 16.46
C THR A 358 22.37 -2.62 16.83
N PRO A 359 21.42 -1.82 16.29
CA PRO A 359 19.99 -2.06 16.50
C PRO A 359 19.52 -3.44 16.02
N LEU A 360 19.92 -3.88 14.82
CA LEU A 360 19.57 -5.21 14.31
C LEU A 360 20.24 -6.32 15.13
N LEU A 361 21.48 -6.12 15.60
CA LEU A 361 22.15 -7.05 16.49
C LEU A 361 21.43 -7.20 17.84
N ARG A 362 20.85 -6.12 18.39
CA ARG A 362 20.00 -6.17 19.60
C ARG A 362 18.70 -6.91 19.34
N MET A 363 18.00 -6.62 18.24
CA MET A 363 16.78 -7.34 17.83
C MET A 363 17.05 -8.84 17.73
N TRP A 364 18.13 -9.21 17.05
CA TRP A 364 18.53 -10.61 16.85
C TRP A 364 18.86 -11.31 18.16
N LYS A 365 19.69 -10.71 19.03
CA LYS A 365 20.09 -11.32 20.31
C LYS A 365 18.88 -11.52 21.23
N LYS A 366 18.03 -10.50 21.35
CA LYS A 366 16.80 -10.53 22.15
C LYS A 366 15.83 -11.64 21.72
N ASP A 367 15.66 -11.89 20.43
CA ASP A 367 14.79 -12.98 19.94
C ASP A 367 15.48 -14.36 20.00
N ASN A 368 16.79 -14.45 19.75
CA ASN A 368 17.54 -15.70 19.88
C ASN A 368 17.64 -16.21 21.34
N GLU A 369 17.63 -15.29 22.30
CA GLU A 369 17.47 -15.56 23.75
C GLU A 369 16.00 -15.80 24.16
N GLY A 370 15.05 -15.45 23.28
CA GLY A 370 13.60 -15.52 23.48
C GLY A 370 12.92 -16.63 22.65
N PRO A 371 11.75 -16.36 22.03
CA PRO A 371 10.93 -17.38 21.39
C PRO A 371 11.44 -17.83 20.01
N ARG A 372 12.39 -17.07 19.40
CA ARG A 372 12.98 -17.34 18.08
C ARG A 372 11.99 -17.20 16.93
N GLU A 373 11.09 -16.24 17.02
CA GLU A 373 10.02 -16.00 16.04
C GLU A 373 10.47 -15.06 14.90
N TRP A 374 11.54 -14.28 15.11
CA TRP A 374 12.07 -13.30 14.16
C TRP A 374 13.40 -13.73 13.52
N ALA A 375 14.41 -13.93 14.36
CA ALA A 375 15.82 -14.10 14.02
C ALA A 375 16.13 -15.27 13.05
N PRO A 376 15.43 -16.43 13.10
CA PRO A 376 15.64 -17.52 12.14
C PRO A 376 14.90 -17.35 10.81
N TYR A 377 13.98 -16.38 10.72
CA TYR A 377 12.99 -16.29 9.64
C TYR A 377 13.14 -15.02 8.80
N CYS A 378 13.35 -13.87 9.45
CA CYS A 378 13.54 -12.57 8.81
C CYS A 378 14.68 -12.59 7.80
N GLN A 379 14.40 -12.18 6.55
CA GLN A 379 15.40 -11.92 5.53
C GLN A 379 15.74 -10.43 5.51
N ILE A 380 17.02 -10.10 5.74
CA ILE A 380 17.53 -8.74 5.81
C ILE A 380 18.49 -8.51 4.66
N PHE A 381 18.32 -7.44 3.90
CA PHE A 381 19.15 -7.07 2.76
C PHE A 381 19.80 -5.71 3.03
N ILE A 382 21.13 -5.63 2.98
CA ILE A 382 21.90 -4.45 3.44
C ILE A 382 22.94 -3.92 2.45
N GLU A 383 23.00 -4.47 1.23
CA GLU A 383 23.99 -4.12 0.18
C GLU A 383 24.10 -2.59 -0.04
N GLY A 384 25.29 -2.10 -0.38
CA GLY A 384 25.48 -0.69 -0.76
C GLY A 384 25.40 0.33 0.39
N ASN A 385 25.28 -0.11 1.65
CA ASN A 385 25.36 0.78 2.82
C ASN A 385 26.82 1.06 3.25
N PRO A 386 27.13 2.26 3.78
CA PRO A 386 28.47 2.65 4.27
C PRO A 386 28.78 2.05 5.65
N LEU A 387 28.68 0.71 5.77
CA LEU A 387 28.84 -0.01 7.04
C LEU A 387 30.20 0.24 7.70
N SER A 388 30.18 0.47 9.01
CA SER A 388 31.40 0.59 9.82
C SER A 388 32.17 -0.74 9.92
N GLU A 389 33.47 -0.67 10.25
CA GLU A 389 34.30 -1.87 10.51
C GLU A 389 33.83 -2.70 11.71
N LEU A 390 33.04 -2.10 12.62
CA LEU A 390 32.31 -2.83 13.65
C LEU A 390 31.15 -3.60 13.00
N SER A 391 30.30 -2.92 12.24
CA SER A 391 29.09 -3.54 11.67
C SER A 391 29.38 -4.58 10.58
N LYS A 392 30.47 -4.45 9.83
CA LYS A 392 30.96 -5.55 8.96
C LYS A 392 31.25 -6.83 9.75
N LYS A 393 31.80 -6.72 10.97
CA LYS A 393 32.03 -7.87 11.86
C LYS A 393 30.73 -8.37 12.50
N GLN A 394 29.81 -7.46 12.85
CA GLN A 394 28.48 -7.83 13.35
C GLN A 394 27.69 -8.64 12.31
N VAL A 395 27.81 -8.34 11.01
CA VAL A 395 27.17 -9.11 9.94
C VAL A 395 27.69 -10.55 9.89
N GLU A 396 29.00 -10.77 10.01
CA GLU A 396 29.55 -12.13 10.02
C GLU A 396 29.25 -12.88 11.33
N GLU A 397 29.22 -12.19 12.48
CA GLU A 397 28.72 -12.74 13.75
C GLU A 397 27.26 -13.22 13.63
N LEU A 398 26.40 -12.39 13.03
CA LEU A 398 24.98 -12.69 12.82
C LEU A 398 24.78 -13.86 11.84
N LYS A 399 25.48 -13.87 10.69
CA LYS A 399 25.45 -14.99 9.74
C LYS A 399 25.93 -16.29 10.37
N ALA A 400 27.03 -16.27 11.12
CA ALA A 400 27.56 -17.45 11.80
C ALA A 400 26.59 -18.01 12.86
N ALA A 401 25.75 -17.14 13.45
CA ALA A 401 24.70 -17.52 14.37
C ALA A 401 23.35 -17.89 13.69
N GLY A 402 23.27 -17.83 12.35
CA GLY A 402 22.11 -18.27 11.55
C GLY A 402 21.17 -17.17 11.06
N ALA A 403 21.51 -15.88 11.22
CA ALA A 403 20.73 -14.78 10.66
C ALA A 403 20.77 -14.77 9.12
N ARG A 404 19.62 -14.53 8.48
CA ARG A 404 19.51 -14.48 7.00
C ARG A 404 19.82 -13.08 6.48
N ILE A 405 21.10 -12.70 6.51
CA ILE A 405 21.59 -11.41 6.03
C ILE A 405 22.22 -11.56 4.65
N THR A 406 21.57 -10.96 3.65
CA THR A 406 22.13 -10.76 2.30
C THR A 406 23.06 -9.53 2.34
N PRO A 407 24.38 -9.70 2.15
CA PRO A 407 25.34 -8.61 2.17
C PRO A 407 25.30 -7.74 0.91
#